data_AF-A0A093XE65-F1
#
_entry.id   AF-A0A093XE65-F1
#
_cell.length_a   1.000
_cell.length_b   1.000
_cell.length_c   1.000
_cell.angle_alpha   90.00
_cell.angle_beta   90.00
_cell.angle_gamma   90.00
#
_symmetry.space_group_name_H-M   'P 1'
#
loop_
_entity.id
_entity.type
_entity.pdbx_description
1 polymer ?
#
loop_
_entity_poly.entity_id
_entity_poly.type
_entity_poly.pdbx_seq_one_letter_code
_entity_poly.pdbx_strand_id
1 'polypeptide(L)'
;VPAWDQFLTVHESGGNHLDVKIPPPGRQNSRFSLPESGSDEDDALWEPFNAEVLAQSHYELTEDDWESIKDERVYSEEDRGVDYGVEIPEDSSRDEEADDVKALIWKKVRDPLIPEPDEVDEKSAVNYLCQESIREKFKETGLQVIVKMATIELTPEKPDFPIGGWHVEGQMNERICATALYYLDSENVTPSHLSFRMQTSSYQDELQEITGQDQYNWLEHVYGTALGPSGGVASACLQPFGSVETKQGRLLAFPNVFHHRVSPFKLQDPTKPGHRRFIALWLVDPHQRIVSTGNVPPQRHDWWADAVFGANANTGDMPPEVLELLEDYRPAKKSQKQEVNQNAGRKLPAEIMEMVRKNEIIPQGLITAEEASDYRDELMKVRSRFHEKSKSGWEGVEYFFCEH
;
A
#
# COMPACT_ATOMS: atom_id res chain seq x y z
N VAL A 1 18.52 9.78 5.76
CA VAL A 1 17.24 9.33 5.14
C VAL A 1 17.64 8.69 3.84
N PRO A 2 17.28 7.43 3.56
CA PRO A 2 17.64 6.77 2.30
C PRO A 2 17.28 7.66 1.12
N ALA A 3 17.99 7.56 0.02
CA ALA A 3 17.65 8.23 -1.22
C ALA A 3 16.41 7.56 -1.83
N TRP A 4 15.26 7.67 -1.16
CA TRP A 4 13.97 7.05 -1.51
C TRP A 4 13.43 7.51 -2.86
N ASP A 5 14.04 8.54 -3.42
CA ASP A 5 13.75 9.09 -4.74
C ASP A 5 14.75 8.65 -5.82
N GLN A 6 15.81 7.90 -5.46
CA GLN A 6 16.57 7.09 -6.40
C GLN A 6 15.65 6.01 -6.93
N PHE A 7 15.54 5.99 -8.25
CA PHE A 7 14.54 5.19 -8.91
C PHE A 7 15.14 3.85 -9.28
N LEU A 8 14.70 2.79 -8.62
CA LEU A 8 14.84 1.44 -9.16
C LEU A 8 13.86 1.29 -10.32
N THR A 9 14.27 0.57 -11.37
CA THR A 9 13.47 0.42 -12.59
C THR A 9 12.06 -0.10 -12.26
N VAL A 10 11.00 0.46 -12.86
CA VAL A 10 9.62 0.01 -12.61
C VAL A 10 9.45 -1.42 -13.08
N HIS A 11 8.79 -2.24 -12.27
CA HIS A 11 8.34 -3.55 -12.72
C HIS A 11 7.19 -3.42 -13.73
N GLU A 12 7.44 -3.71 -14.99
CA GLU A 12 6.38 -3.89 -15.98
C GLU A 12 5.73 -5.27 -15.78
N SER A 13 4.57 -5.30 -15.10
CA SER A 13 3.80 -6.54 -14.93
C SER A 13 3.26 -7.02 -16.27
N GLY A 14 3.93 -8.00 -16.87
CA GLY A 14 3.46 -8.73 -18.05
C GLY A 14 4.53 -8.82 -19.13
N GLY A 15 5.24 -9.95 -19.16
CA GLY A 15 6.24 -10.31 -20.17
C GLY A 15 5.68 -10.55 -21.57
N ASN A 16 4.96 -9.58 -22.12
CA ASN A 16 4.80 -9.42 -23.55
C ASN A 16 5.14 -7.98 -23.87
N HIS A 17 6.14 -7.81 -24.73
CA HIS A 17 6.45 -6.59 -25.50
C HIS A 17 5.26 -6.16 -26.40
N LEU A 18 4.06 -6.06 -25.86
CA LEU A 18 2.97 -5.36 -26.53
C LEU A 18 3.27 -3.88 -26.32
N ASP A 19 3.82 -3.28 -27.38
CA ASP A 19 3.92 -1.88 -27.86
C ASP A 19 3.07 -0.76 -27.22
N VAL A 20 2.58 -0.93 -26.00
CA VAL A 20 1.78 0.05 -25.28
C VAL A 20 2.77 0.96 -24.55
N LYS A 21 3.20 1.99 -25.28
CA LYS A 21 3.92 3.17 -24.77
C LYS A 21 3.03 3.99 -23.82
N ILE A 22 2.53 3.39 -22.74
CA ILE A 22 2.04 4.20 -21.63
C ILE A 22 3.31 4.66 -20.89
N PRO A 23 3.60 5.97 -20.86
CA PRO A 23 4.73 6.45 -20.08
C PRO A 23 4.51 6.02 -18.63
N PRO A 24 5.50 5.40 -17.96
CA PRO A 24 5.28 4.93 -16.60
C PRO A 24 4.95 6.15 -15.71
N PRO A 25 4.15 5.96 -14.65
CA PRO A 25 3.79 7.07 -13.78
C PRO A 25 5.01 7.56 -13.01
N GLY A 26 5.12 8.89 -12.85
CA GLY A 26 6.19 9.50 -12.05
C GLY A 26 7.50 9.74 -12.82
N ARG A 27 8.59 9.94 -12.07
CA ARG A 27 9.93 10.14 -12.63
C ARG A 27 10.42 8.83 -13.23
N GLN A 28 10.99 8.88 -14.44
CA GLN A 28 11.43 7.71 -15.19
C GLN A 28 12.91 7.39 -15.07
N ASN A 29 13.70 8.37 -14.64
CA ASN A 29 15.15 8.25 -14.49
C ASN A 29 15.54 8.62 -13.06
N SER A 30 16.64 8.06 -12.57
CA SER A 30 17.19 8.48 -11.28
C SER A 30 17.54 9.97 -11.28
N ARG A 31 17.51 10.59 -10.09
CA ARG A 31 18.02 11.95 -9.87
C ARG A 31 19.53 12.00 -9.63
N PHE A 32 20.15 10.84 -9.60
CA PHE A 32 21.53 10.62 -9.21
C PHE A 32 22.19 9.88 -10.36
N SER A 33 23.34 10.36 -10.77
CA SER A 33 24.21 9.64 -11.68
C SER A 33 24.62 8.32 -11.05
N LEU A 34 24.73 7.29 -11.88
CA LEU A 34 25.26 6.01 -11.44
C LEU A 34 26.71 6.22 -10.96
N PRO A 35 27.06 5.85 -9.73
CA PRO A 35 28.43 5.99 -9.23
C PRO A 35 29.37 5.04 -9.98
N GLU A 36 30.68 5.31 -9.91
CA GLU A 36 31.69 4.43 -10.54
C GLU A 36 31.76 3.05 -9.88
N SER A 37 31.36 2.94 -8.62
CA SER A 37 31.32 1.73 -7.81
C SER A 37 30.16 1.81 -6.83
N GLY A 38 29.52 0.68 -6.57
CA GLY A 38 28.58 0.44 -5.47
C GLY A 38 29.04 -0.70 -4.56
N SER A 39 30.29 -1.16 -4.71
CA SER A 39 30.87 -2.26 -3.96
C SER A 39 31.06 -1.92 -2.49
N ASP A 40 30.71 -2.86 -1.61
CA ASP A 40 30.94 -2.74 -0.17
C ASP A 40 32.42 -2.63 0.20
N GLU A 41 33.34 -3.06 -0.67
CA GLU A 41 34.79 -2.97 -0.46
C GLU A 41 35.36 -1.60 -0.87
N ASP A 42 34.57 -0.74 -1.52
CA ASP A 42 35.00 0.63 -1.81
C ASP A 42 34.83 1.53 -0.57
N ASP A 43 35.90 1.67 0.21
CA ASP A 43 35.93 2.49 1.41
C ASP A 43 35.58 3.97 1.18
N ALA A 44 35.66 4.48 -0.06
CA ALA A 44 35.27 5.86 -0.37
C ALA A 44 33.75 6.08 -0.31
N LEU A 45 32.96 5.01 -0.35
CA LEU A 45 31.49 5.05 -0.25
C LEU A 45 30.98 5.10 1.20
N TRP A 46 31.86 4.94 2.18
CA TRP A 46 31.52 4.80 3.58
C TRP A 46 32.15 5.90 4.43
N GLU A 47 31.57 6.14 5.61
CA GLU A 47 32.17 7.08 6.53
C GLU A 47 33.57 6.61 7.01
N PRO A 48 34.49 7.55 7.29
CA PRO A 48 35.80 7.19 7.80
C PRO A 48 35.71 6.58 9.19
N PHE A 49 36.64 5.68 9.50
CA PHE A 49 36.69 4.97 10.78
C PHE A 49 36.50 5.90 12.00
N ASN A 50 35.53 5.55 12.85
CA ASN A 50 35.25 6.28 14.08
C ASN A 50 35.19 5.34 15.29
N ALA A 51 36.21 5.41 16.16
CA ALA A 51 36.31 4.58 17.35
C ALA A 51 35.19 4.83 18.37
N GLU A 52 34.62 6.04 18.44
CA GLU A 52 33.52 6.34 19.35
C GLU A 52 32.22 5.68 18.90
N VAL A 53 31.96 5.68 17.59
CA VAL A 53 30.81 5.00 16.99
C VAL A 53 30.92 3.49 17.19
N LEU A 54 32.10 2.93 16.93
CA LEU A 54 32.38 1.50 17.16
C LEU A 54 32.15 1.12 18.64
N ALA A 55 32.67 1.91 19.58
CA ALA A 55 32.51 1.64 21.02
C ALA A 55 31.06 1.81 21.53
N GLN A 56 30.24 2.60 20.85
CA GLN A 56 28.81 2.75 21.12
C GLN A 56 27.96 1.68 20.42
N SER A 57 28.54 0.93 19.48
CA SER A 57 27.82 -0.11 18.78
C SER A 57 27.49 -1.27 19.72
N HIS A 58 26.31 -1.86 19.50
CA HIS A 58 25.85 -3.06 20.20
C HIS A 58 25.78 -4.25 19.23
N TYR A 59 26.61 -4.24 18.18
CA TYR A 59 26.61 -5.33 17.20
C TYR A 59 27.29 -6.56 17.82
N GLU A 60 26.53 -7.64 17.93
CA GLU A 60 27.02 -8.94 18.36
C GLU A 60 27.37 -9.77 17.11
N LEU A 61 28.60 -10.24 17.03
CA LEU A 61 29.06 -11.08 15.92
C LEU A 61 28.27 -12.38 15.88
N THR A 62 27.81 -12.72 14.68
CA THR A 62 27.15 -14.01 14.43
C THR A 62 28.18 -15.14 14.30
N GLU A 63 27.74 -16.39 14.34
CA GLU A 63 28.62 -17.53 14.06
C GLU A 63 29.22 -17.45 12.65
N ASP A 64 28.45 -17.00 11.66
CA ASP A 64 28.92 -16.79 10.28
C ASP A 64 30.00 -15.69 10.22
N ASP A 65 29.86 -14.61 11.00
CA ASP A 65 30.89 -13.57 11.09
C ASP A 65 32.19 -14.14 11.69
N TRP A 66 32.10 -14.98 12.72
CA TRP A 66 33.26 -15.65 13.31
C TRP A 66 33.92 -16.66 12.36
N GLU A 67 33.14 -17.40 11.58
CA GLU A 67 33.67 -18.28 10.53
C GLU A 67 34.42 -17.47 9.47
N SER A 68 33.87 -16.33 9.03
CA SER A 68 34.54 -15.44 8.06
C SER A 68 35.87 -14.90 8.60
N ILE A 69 35.92 -14.47 9.86
CA ILE A 69 37.15 -13.98 10.50
C ILE A 69 38.20 -15.10 10.56
N LYS A 70 37.75 -16.31 10.92
CA LYS A 70 38.63 -17.47 10.99
C LYS A 70 39.23 -17.79 9.62
N ASP A 71 38.40 -17.82 8.58
CA ASP A 71 38.84 -18.12 7.21
C ASP A 71 39.85 -17.07 6.73
N GLU A 72 39.58 -15.77 6.95
CA GLU A 72 40.52 -14.70 6.59
C GLU A 72 41.88 -14.83 7.32
N ARG A 73 41.86 -15.18 8.61
CA ARG A 73 43.09 -15.42 9.38
C ARG A 73 43.90 -16.58 8.80
N VAL A 74 43.24 -17.69 8.44
CA VAL A 74 43.88 -18.85 7.82
C VAL A 74 44.52 -18.48 6.48
N TYR A 75 43.77 -17.80 5.59
CA TYR A 75 44.31 -17.34 4.30
C TYR A 75 45.51 -16.39 4.46
N SER A 76 45.48 -15.50 5.47
CA SER A 76 46.57 -14.58 5.78
C SER A 76 47.85 -15.28 6.25
N GLU A 77 47.74 -16.44 6.91
CA GLU A 77 48.89 -17.25 7.31
C GLU A 77 49.44 -18.07 6.14
N GLU A 78 48.58 -18.59 5.26
CA GLU A 78 48.99 -19.29 4.03
C GLU A 78 49.82 -18.40 3.10
N ASP A 79 49.41 -17.14 2.89
CA ASP A 79 50.14 -16.18 2.04
C ASP A 79 51.50 -15.77 2.63
N ARG A 80 51.66 -15.85 3.95
CA ARG A 80 52.95 -15.66 4.64
C ARG A 80 53.89 -16.87 4.53
N GLY A 81 53.49 -17.92 3.80
CA GLY A 81 54.28 -19.12 3.58
C GLY A 81 54.39 -20.01 4.82
N VAL A 82 53.41 -19.93 5.72
CA VAL A 82 53.29 -20.81 6.88
C VAL A 82 52.70 -22.15 6.41
N ASP A 83 53.26 -23.25 6.92
CA ASP A 83 53.03 -24.63 6.45
C ASP A 83 51.54 -25.04 6.47
N TYR A 84 51.13 -25.87 5.50
CA TYR A 84 49.77 -26.40 5.38
C TYR A 84 49.44 -27.30 6.58
N GLY A 85 48.78 -26.74 7.59
CA GLY A 85 48.35 -27.50 8.78
C GLY A 85 48.43 -26.77 10.13
N VAL A 86 48.61 -25.45 10.16
CA VAL A 86 48.46 -24.68 11.41
C VAL A 86 46.98 -24.55 11.75
N GLU A 87 46.49 -25.40 12.66
CA GLU A 87 45.20 -25.17 13.29
C GLU A 87 45.31 -23.94 14.19
N ILE A 88 44.64 -22.84 13.82
CA ILE A 88 44.50 -21.65 14.67
C ILE A 88 43.81 -22.09 15.97
N PRO A 89 44.44 -21.92 17.16
CA PRO A 89 43.83 -22.29 18.42
C PRO A 89 42.43 -21.64 18.58
N GLU A 90 41.42 -22.40 19.03
CA GLU A 90 40.05 -21.90 19.22
C GLU A 90 40.00 -20.60 20.04
N ASP A 91 40.87 -20.48 21.05
CA ASP A 91 40.97 -19.30 21.93
C ASP A 91 41.47 -18.05 21.17
N SER A 92 42.40 -18.21 20.24
CA SER A 92 42.83 -17.12 19.34
C SER A 92 41.83 -16.82 18.22
N SER A 93 40.91 -17.74 17.91
CA SER A 93 39.89 -17.53 16.87
C SER A 93 38.76 -16.60 17.32
N ARG A 94 38.54 -16.48 18.63
CA ARG A 94 37.46 -15.67 19.23
C ARG A 94 37.97 -14.50 20.08
N ASP A 95 39.14 -13.96 19.74
CA ASP A 95 39.65 -12.74 20.37
C ASP A 95 38.83 -11.52 19.93
N GLU A 96 37.85 -11.13 20.74
CA GLU A 96 36.97 -9.96 20.50
C GLU A 96 37.74 -8.62 20.45
N GLU A 97 38.92 -8.55 21.05
CA GLU A 97 39.74 -7.32 21.06
C GLU A 97 40.67 -7.21 19.86
N ALA A 98 40.74 -8.23 19.00
CA ALA A 98 41.59 -8.25 17.83
C ALA A 98 41.21 -7.16 16.80
N ASP A 99 42.22 -6.68 16.06
CA ASP A 99 42.04 -5.55 15.13
C ASP A 99 41.17 -5.91 13.92
N ASP A 100 41.21 -7.16 13.47
CA ASP A 100 40.36 -7.69 12.39
C ASP A 100 38.90 -7.85 12.83
N VAL A 101 38.67 -8.25 14.08
CA VAL A 101 37.32 -8.25 14.68
C VAL A 101 36.76 -6.85 14.72
N LYS A 102 37.53 -5.86 15.20
CA LYS A 102 37.12 -4.45 15.17
C LYS A 102 36.85 -3.94 13.76
N ALA A 103 37.67 -4.35 12.78
CA ALA A 103 37.49 -3.99 11.38
C ALA A 103 36.20 -4.57 10.79
N LEU A 104 35.87 -5.83 11.09
CA LEU A 104 34.63 -6.45 10.64
C LEU A 104 33.41 -5.79 11.29
N ILE A 105 33.43 -5.57 12.61
CA ILE A 105 32.33 -4.85 13.29
C ILE A 105 32.16 -3.47 12.66
N TRP A 106 33.25 -2.74 12.40
CA TRP A 106 33.19 -1.46 11.72
C TRP A 106 32.53 -1.55 10.34
N LYS A 107 32.89 -2.54 9.50
CA LYS A 107 32.24 -2.77 8.21
C LYS A 107 30.71 -2.98 8.33
N LYS A 108 30.24 -3.58 9.44
CA LYS A 108 28.81 -3.83 9.71
C LYS A 108 28.05 -2.62 10.25
N VAL A 109 28.73 -1.73 10.97
CA VAL A 109 28.07 -0.62 11.70
C VAL A 109 28.25 0.75 11.06
N ARG A 110 29.20 0.89 10.13
CA ARG A 110 29.49 2.17 9.45
C ARG A 110 28.32 2.61 8.58
N ASP A 111 28.04 3.91 8.57
CA ASP A 111 27.03 4.49 7.69
C ASP A 111 27.61 4.77 6.29
N PRO A 112 26.81 4.61 5.22
CA PRO A 112 27.24 5.01 3.89
C PRO A 112 27.22 6.53 3.73
N LEU A 113 28.11 7.03 2.89
CA LEU A 113 28.02 8.39 2.39
C LEU A 113 26.89 8.47 1.35
N ILE A 114 25.75 9.02 1.77
CA ILE A 114 24.58 9.16 0.89
C ILE A 114 24.93 10.15 -0.23
N PRO A 115 24.83 9.75 -1.52
CA PRO A 115 25.13 10.65 -2.62
C PRO A 115 24.14 11.82 -2.63
N GLU A 116 24.62 13.00 -3.04
CA GLU A 116 23.76 14.16 -3.30
C GLU A 116 23.13 14.03 -4.70
N PRO A 117 21.90 14.51 -4.91
CA PRO A 117 21.28 14.49 -6.22
C PRO A 117 22.05 15.35 -7.21
N ASP A 118 22.06 14.93 -8.48
CA ASP A 118 22.70 15.68 -9.55
C ASP A 118 22.11 17.09 -9.64
N GLU A 119 22.93 18.05 -10.08
CA GLU A 119 22.43 19.39 -10.40
C GLU A 119 21.33 19.28 -11.46
N VAL A 120 20.12 19.68 -11.06
CA VAL A 120 18.95 19.58 -11.91
C VAL A 120 19.13 20.53 -13.10
N ASP A 121 19.34 19.98 -14.30
CA ASP A 121 19.22 20.79 -15.51
C ASP A 121 17.74 21.17 -15.72
N GLU A 122 17.48 22.36 -16.30
CA GLU A 122 16.09 22.81 -16.52
C GLU A 122 15.26 21.82 -17.36
N LYS A 123 15.90 20.88 -18.05
CA LYS A 123 15.27 19.85 -18.89
C LYS A 123 14.88 18.58 -18.13
N SER A 124 15.60 18.19 -17.08
CA SER A 124 15.29 17.04 -16.20
C SER A 124 14.43 17.43 -15.00
N ALA A 125 14.28 18.73 -14.75
CA ALA A 125 13.38 19.25 -13.71
C ALA A 125 11.95 18.71 -13.93
N VAL A 126 11.52 17.79 -13.06
CA VAL A 126 10.14 17.31 -13.06
C VAL A 126 9.23 18.47 -12.63
N ASN A 127 8.41 18.94 -13.58
CA ASN A 127 7.42 19.97 -13.30
C ASN A 127 6.22 19.36 -12.57
N TYR A 128 6.19 19.49 -11.25
CA TYR A 128 5.09 19.03 -10.40
C TYR A 128 3.84 19.91 -10.48
N LEU A 129 3.88 21.04 -11.20
CA LEU A 129 2.69 21.85 -11.43
C LEU A 129 1.76 21.12 -12.40
N CYS A 130 0.51 20.97 -11.99
CA CYS A 130 -0.55 20.44 -12.82
C CYS A 130 -0.73 21.35 -14.06
N GLN A 131 -0.14 20.92 -15.18
CA GLN A 131 -0.20 21.68 -16.45
C GLN A 131 -1.61 21.64 -17.05
N GLU A 132 -2.38 20.59 -16.76
CA GLU A 132 -3.67 20.37 -17.36
C GLU A 132 -4.68 19.91 -16.31
N SER A 133 -5.81 20.63 -16.24
CA SER A 133 -6.92 20.26 -15.37
C SER A 133 -7.68 19.07 -15.96
N ILE A 134 -7.70 17.94 -15.23
CA ILE A 134 -8.52 16.78 -15.62
C ILE A 134 -10.01 17.14 -15.72
N ARG A 135 -10.48 18.15 -14.99
CA ARG A 135 -11.84 18.67 -15.09
C ARG A 135 -12.10 19.28 -16.47
N GLU A 136 -11.13 20.01 -17.02
CA GLU A 136 -11.27 20.61 -18.36
C GLU A 136 -11.09 19.55 -19.45
N LYS A 137 -10.10 18.66 -19.31
CA LYS A 137 -9.86 17.55 -20.25
C LYS A 137 -11.09 16.67 -20.45
N PHE A 138 -11.77 16.32 -19.35
CA PHE A 138 -12.93 15.43 -19.35
C PHE A 138 -14.22 16.21 -19.11
N LYS A 139 -14.30 17.48 -19.54
CA LYS A 139 -15.48 18.32 -19.34
C LYS A 139 -16.73 17.76 -20.04
N GLU A 140 -16.56 17.23 -21.25
CA GLU A 140 -17.65 16.70 -22.06
C GLU A 140 -18.14 15.33 -21.56
N THR A 141 -17.21 14.47 -21.12
CA THR A 141 -17.55 13.12 -20.64
C THR A 141 -17.91 13.11 -19.15
N GLY A 142 -17.36 14.03 -18.36
CA GLY A 142 -17.46 14.07 -16.92
C GLY A 142 -16.56 13.05 -16.22
N LEU A 143 -16.34 13.26 -14.92
CA LEU A 143 -15.55 12.37 -14.05
C LEU A 143 -16.48 11.46 -13.24
N GLN A 144 -16.06 10.23 -12.99
CA GLN A 144 -16.70 9.33 -12.04
C GLN A 144 -15.84 9.17 -10.79
N VAL A 145 -16.47 9.35 -9.63
CA VAL A 145 -15.81 9.23 -8.32
C VAL A 145 -16.63 8.31 -7.45
N ILE A 146 -15.97 7.35 -6.80
CA ILE A 146 -16.56 6.55 -5.73
C ILE A 146 -16.22 7.24 -4.41
N VAL A 147 -17.24 7.47 -3.58
CA VAL A 147 -17.12 8.17 -2.30
C VAL A 147 -17.40 7.21 -1.16
N LYS A 148 -16.49 7.14 -0.18
CA LYS A 148 -16.70 6.42 1.08
C LYS A 148 -16.41 7.35 2.24
N MET A 149 -17.35 7.40 3.19
CA MET A 149 -17.10 8.00 4.50
C MET A 149 -16.89 6.88 5.49
N ALA A 150 -15.82 6.96 6.27
CA ALA A 150 -15.48 5.97 7.28
C ALA A 150 -15.23 6.64 8.62
N THR A 151 -15.75 6.01 9.67
CA THR A 151 -15.52 6.38 11.06
C THR A 151 -14.90 5.18 11.76
N ILE A 152 -13.77 5.41 12.42
CA ILE A 152 -13.16 4.47 13.35
C ILE A 152 -13.41 5.02 14.74
N GLU A 153 -14.04 4.23 15.61
CA GLU A 153 -14.30 4.58 17.00
C GLU A 153 -13.51 3.63 17.90
N LEU A 154 -12.79 4.20 18.85
CA LEU A 154 -12.04 3.50 19.88
C LEU A 154 -12.69 3.80 21.24
N THR A 155 -12.80 2.78 22.07
CA THR A 155 -13.37 2.90 23.42
C THR A 155 -12.35 2.41 24.44
N PRO A 156 -12.50 2.73 25.73
CA PRO A 156 -11.62 2.17 26.77
C PRO A 156 -11.55 0.64 26.76
N GLU A 157 -12.62 -0.05 26.36
CA GLU A 157 -12.68 -1.52 26.23
C GLU A 157 -12.01 -2.04 24.95
N LYS A 158 -11.94 -1.21 23.91
CA LYS A 158 -11.27 -1.51 22.64
C LYS A 158 -10.39 -0.32 22.23
N PRO A 159 -9.26 -0.11 22.93
CA PRO A 159 -8.48 1.12 22.81
C PRO A 159 -7.53 1.13 21.61
N ASP A 160 -7.37 0.01 20.92
CA ASP A 160 -6.39 -0.18 19.84
C ASP A 160 -7.04 -0.42 18.48
N PHE A 161 -6.50 0.26 17.46
CA PHE A 161 -6.71 -0.03 16.06
C PHE A 161 -5.47 -0.76 15.49
N PRO A 162 -5.62 -2.00 14.98
CA PRO A 162 -4.50 -2.78 14.50
C PRO A 162 -3.89 -2.19 13.21
N ILE A 163 -2.69 -2.65 12.88
CA ILE A 163 -2.04 -2.30 11.61
C ILE A 163 -2.89 -2.75 10.42
N GLY A 164 -3.00 -1.90 9.41
CA GLY A 164 -3.66 -2.25 8.15
C GLY A 164 -2.83 -3.20 7.30
N GLY A 165 -3.50 -4.01 6.48
CA GLY A 165 -2.84 -4.77 5.41
C GLY A 165 -2.35 -3.84 4.30
N TRP A 166 -1.27 -4.22 3.63
CA TRP A 166 -0.84 -3.55 2.42
C TRP A 166 -1.84 -3.82 1.28
N HIS A 167 -2.33 -2.78 0.62
CA HIS A 167 -3.29 -2.90 -0.47
C HIS A 167 -3.20 -1.74 -1.49
N VAL A 168 -3.80 -1.96 -2.65
CA VAL A 168 -4.20 -0.93 -3.63
C VAL A 168 -5.72 -0.87 -3.63
N GLU A 169 -6.29 0.27 -4.03
CA GLU A 169 -7.74 0.49 -3.89
C GLU A 169 -8.53 -0.18 -5.01
N GLY A 170 -9.58 -0.88 -4.58
CA GLY A 170 -10.54 -1.54 -5.45
C GLY A 170 -10.02 -2.73 -6.26
N GLN A 171 -10.88 -3.17 -7.16
CA GLN A 171 -10.69 -4.29 -8.07
C GLN A 171 -10.74 -3.81 -9.53
N MET A 172 -10.36 -4.68 -10.47
CA MET A 172 -10.28 -4.35 -11.91
C MET A 172 -11.60 -3.82 -12.48
N ASN A 173 -12.75 -4.24 -11.95
CA ASN A 173 -14.08 -3.78 -12.37
C ASN A 173 -14.40 -2.35 -11.89
N GLU A 174 -13.80 -1.89 -10.80
CA GLU A 174 -14.01 -0.55 -10.23
C GLU A 174 -13.15 0.51 -10.94
N ARG A 175 -12.11 0.07 -11.67
CA ARG A 175 -11.27 0.91 -12.54
C ARG A 175 -10.70 2.14 -11.82
N ILE A 176 -10.35 2.01 -10.55
CA ILE A 176 -9.80 3.10 -9.75
C ILE A 176 -8.36 3.39 -10.20
N CYS A 177 -8.09 4.64 -10.59
CA CYS A 177 -6.77 5.09 -11.03
C CYS A 177 -6.08 6.04 -10.03
N ALA A 178 -6.83 6.68 -9.14
CA ALA A 178 -6.27 7.52 -8.09
C ALA A 178 -7.14 7.54 -6.83
N THR A 179 -6.49 7.79 -5.70
CA THR A 179 -7.11 7.83 -4.38
C THR A 179 -6.86 9.19 -3.75
N ALA A 180 -7.88 9.77 -3.15
CA ALA A 180 -7.74 10.93 -2.28
C ALA A 180 -8.41 10.66 -0.92
N LEU A 181 -7.67 10.90 0.16
CA LEU A 181 -8.13 10.73 1.54
C LEU A 181 -8.14 12.09 2.23
N TYR A 182 -9.28 12.46 2.81
CA TYR A 182 -9.42 13.66 3.61
C TYR A 182 -9.77 13.31 5.05
N TYR A 183 -8.87 13.63 5.98
CA TYR A 183 -9.06 13.39 7.41
C TYR A 183 -9.87 14.52 8.03
N LEU A 184 -11.16 14.28 8.18
CA LEU A 184 -12.15 15.31 8.54
C LEU A 184 -12.00 15.74 10.00
N ASP A 185 -11.87 14.74 10.88
CA ASP A 185 -12.02 14.91 12.33
C ASP A 185 -11.28 13.77 13.05
N SER A 186 -10.48 14.08 14.06
CA SER A 186 -9.72 13.10 14.82
C SER A 186 -9.52 13.59 16.25
N GLU A 187 -10.02 12.83 17.21
CA GLU A 187 -10.00 13.20 18.62
C GLU A 187 -9.55 12.02 19.49
N ASN A 188 -8.72 12.32 20.49
CA ASN A 188 -8.24 11.35 21.48
C ASN A 188 -7.58 10.10 20.87
N VAL A 189 -6.87 10.22 19.74
CA VAL A 189 -6.14 9.13 19.07
C VAL A 189 -4.68 9.50 18.84
N THR A 190 -3.76 8.55 19.02
CA THR A 190 -2.34 8.76 18.74
C THR A 190 -2.12 9.07 17.26
N PRO A 191 -1.04 9.78 16.89
CA PRO A 191 -0.68 9.98 15.49
C PRO A 191 -0.63 8.66 14.71
N SER A 192 -1.12 8.70 13.47
CA SER A 192 -1.15 7.56 12.56
C SER A 192 -0.60 7.99 11.20
N HIS A 193 -0.10 7.04 10.44
CA HIS A 193 0.61 7.28 9.19
C HIS A 193 0.08 6.39 8.08
N LEU A 194 0.16 6.89 6.85
CA LEU A 194 -0.01 6.10 5.64
C LEU A 194 1.39 5.83 5.07
N SER A 195 1.81 4.56 5.07
CA SER A 195 3.08 4.13 4.48
C SER A 195 2.86 3.73 3.02
N PHE A 196 3.85 4.00 2.18
CA PHE A 196 3.82 3.69 0.75
C PHE A 196 5.01 2.83 0.34
N ARG A 197 4.77 1.90 -0.59
CA ARG A 197 5.81 1.14 -1.30
C ARG A 197 5.40 0.88 -2.75
N MET A 198 6.37 0.60 -3.61
CA MET A 198 6.15 0.19 -4.99
C MET A 198 6.95 -1.05 -5.34
N GLN A 199 6.46 -1.79 -6.33
CA GLN A 199 7.16 -2.91 -6.91
C GLN A 199 8.20 -2.41 -7.92
N THR A 200 9.39 -2.97 -7.84
CA THR A 200 10.54 -2.66 -8.69
C THR A 200 10.89 -3.86 -9.57
N SER A 201 11.62 -3.60 -10.64
CA SER A 201 12.10 -4.64 -11.55
C SER A 201 12.98 -5.63 -10.79
N SER A 202 12.81 -6.91 -11.09
CA SER A 202 13.72 -7.95 -10.62
C SER A 202 15.11 -7.84 -11.27
N TYR A 203 15.19 -7.22 -12.44
CA TYR A 203 16.45 -6.94 -13.15
C TYR A 203 16.86 -5.49 -12.89
N GLN A 204 18.03 -5.30 -12.28
CA GLN A 204 18.64 -4.01 -11.97
C GLN A 204 20.02 -3.94 -12.63
N ASP A 205 20.06 -4.11 -13.96
CA ASP A 205 21.29 -4.27 -14.74
C ASP A 205 22.32 -3.16 -14.46
N GLU A 206 21.89 -1.90 -14.39
CA GLU A 206 22.78 -0.76 -14.08
C GLU A 206 23.43 -0.87 -12.69
N LEU A 207 22.71 -1.42 -11.70
CA LEU A 207 23.25 -1.61 -10.36
C LEU A 207 24.17 -2.83 -10.28
N GLN A 208 23.87 -3.88 -11.05
CA GLN A 208 24.72 -5.06 -11.14
C GLN A 208 26.11 -4.74 -11.69
N GLU A 209 26.21 -3.79 -12.63
CA GLU A 209 27.49 -3.41 -13.23
C GLU A 209 28.46 -2.74 -12.25
N ILE A 210 27.94 -2.14 -11.17
CA ILE A 210 28.75 -1.38 -10.20
C ILE A 210 28.95 -2.11 -8.88
N THR A 211 28.28 -3.24 -8.66
CA THR A 211 28.41 -4.05 -7.43
C THR A 211 29.11 -5.37 -7.68
N GLY A 212 29.92 -5.79 -6.72
CA GLY A 212 30.47 -7.15 -6.70
C GLY A 212 29.44 -8.19 -6.23
N GLN A 213 29.82 -9.46 -6.34
CA GLN A 213 29.03 -10.59 -5.81
C GLN A 213 28.84 -10.42 -4.30
N ASP A 214 27.59 -10.52 -3.84
CA ASP A 214 27.19 -10.35 -2.43
C ASP A 214 27.60 -9.00 -1.80
N GLN A 215 27.89 -7.99 -2.61
CA GLN A 215 28.32 -6.66 -2.18
C GLN A 215 27.26 -5.59 -2.46
N TYR A 216 26.10 -5.75 -1.85
CA TYR A 216 24.94 -4.86 -2.05
C TYR A 216 24.59 -4.04 -0.80
N ASN A 217 25.33 -4.13 0.31
CA ASN A 217 24.96 -3.43 1.56
C ASN A 217 24.91 -1.91 1.37
N TRP A 218 25.88 -1.33 0.66
CA TRP A 218 25.87 0.10 0.34
C TRP A 218 24.60 0.48 -0.43
N LEU A 219 24.26 -0.26 -1.49
CA LEU A 219 23.04 -0.03 -2.26
C LEU A 219 21.80 -0.15 -1.37
N GLU A 220 21.71 -1.19 -0.54
CA GLU A 220 20.55 -1.42 0.31
C GLU A 220 20.30 -0.25 1.27
N HIS A 221 21.37 0.33 1.83
CA HIS A 221 21.26 1.52 2.67
C HIS A 221 20.88 2.78 1.87
N VAL A 222 21.45 2.97 0.68
CA VAL A 222 21.16 4.13 -0.18
C VAL A 222 19.72 4.09 -0.68
N TYR A 223 19.26 2.96 -1.23
CA TYR A 223 17.90 2.80 -1.76
C TYR A 223 16.85 2.53 -0.66
N GLY A 224 17.29 2.09 0.53
CA GLY A 224 16.42 1.73 1.64
C GLY A 224 15.57 0.49 1.37
N THR A 225 16.06 -0.44 0.55
CA THR A 225 15.40 -1.71 0.21
C THR A 225 16.42 -2.82 0.22
N ALA A 226 16.01 -4.02 0.64
CA ALA A 226 16.88 -5.18 0.61
C ALA A 226 16.94 -5.74 -0.81
N LEU A 227 18.15 -5.87 -1.36
CA LEU A 227 18.47 -6.32 -2.70
C LEU A 227 18.95 -7.77 -2.71
N GLY A 228 19.49 -8.25 -1.59
CA GLY A 228 19.95 -9.63 -1.44
C GLY A 228 19.10 -10.49 -0.52
N PRO A 229 19.42 -11.80 -0.44
CA PRO A 229 18.84 -12.70 0.53
C PRO A 229 19.33 -12.35 1.94
N SER A 230 18.43 -11.90 2.80
CA SER A 230 18.75 -11.63 4.21
C SER A 230 18.32 -12.82 5.06
N GLY A 231 19.28 -13.51 5.69
CA GLY A 231 19.01 -14.71 6.50
C GLY A 231 18.45 -15.90 5.70
N GLY A 232 18.87 -16.06 4.44
CA GLY A 232 18.43 -17.15 3.56
C GLY A 232 17.02 -16.99 2.97
N VAL A 233 16.39 -15.81 3.14
CA VAL A 233 15.11 -15.47 2.52
C VAL A 233 15.34 -14.35 1.51
N ALA A 234 14.98 -14.61 0.26
CA ALA A 234 15.07 -13.62 -0.80
C ALA A 234 14.16 -12.41 -0.52
N SER A 235 14.68 -11.23 -0.82
CA SER A 235 13.98 -9.97 -0.59
C SER A 235 13.03 -9.68 -1.75
N ALA A 236 11.78 -9.39 -1.41
CA ALA A 236 10.80 -8.97 -2.40
C ALA A 236 11.23 -7.65 -3.04
N CYS A 237 11.03 -7.51 -4.36
CA CYS A 237 11.29 -6.31 -5.15
C CYS A 237 10.34 -5.17 -4.77
N LEU A 238 10.49 -4.63 -3.57
CA LEU A 238 9.61 -3.65 -2.96
C LEU A 238 10.43 -2.52 -2.39
N GLN A 239 10.34 -1.36 -3.02
CA GLN A 239 10.97 -0.14 -2.53
C GLN A 239 9.99 0.64 -1.65
N PRO A 240 10.34 0.92 -0.38
CA PRO A 240 9.54 1.79 0.48
C PRO A 240 9.77 3.27 0.11
N PHE A 241 8.69 4.04 -0.03
CA PHE A 241 8.75 5.49 -0.26
C PHE A 241 8.52 6.32 1.01
N GLY A 242 8.50 5.65 2.16
CA GLY A 242 8.29 6.27 3.45
C GLY A 242 6.81 6.40 3.83
N SER A 243 6.52 7.35 4.70
CA SER A 243 5.18 7.50 5.29
C SER A 243 4.81 8.94 5.53
N VAL A 244 3.50 9.21 5.51
CA VAL A 244 2.94 10.53 5.76
C VAL A 244 1.96 10.45 6.91
N GLU A 245 2.13 11.31 7.91
CA GLU A 245 1.19 11.42 9.01
C GLU A 245 -0.21 11.78 8.48
N THR A 246 -1.26 11.32 9.15
CA THR A 246 -2.64 11.41 8.66
C THR A 246 -3.52 12.20 9.62
N LYS A 247 -3.04 13.40 9.97
CA LYS A 247 -3.67 14.33 10.90
C LYS A 247 -4.94 14.98 10.35
N GLN A 248 -5.81 15.44 11.25
CA GLN A 248 -7.02 16.19 10.90
C GLN A 248 -6.72 17.39 10.00
N GLY A 249 -7.60 17.64 9.03
CA GLY A 249 -7.49 18.69 8.02
C GLY A 249 -6.55 18.36 6.87
N ARG A 250 -5.87 17.21 6.87
CA ARG A 250 -4.97 16.80 5.79
C ARG A 250 -5.73 16.11 4.66
N LEU A 251 -5.47 16.57 3.43
CA LEU A 251 -5.81 15.87 2.19
C LEU A 251 -4.55 15.17 1.67
N LEU A 252 -4.65 13.88 1.38
CA LEU A 252 -3.63 13.13 0.64
C LEU A 252 -4.23 12.71 -0.69
N ALA A 253 -3.52 12.91 -1.79
CA ALA A 253 -3.91 12.43 -3.10
C ALA A 253 -2.73 11.71 -3.74
N PHE A 254 -2.96 10.50 -4.22
CA PHE A 254 -1.92 9.65 -4.79
C PHE A 254 -2.49 8.73 -5.89
N PRO A 255 -1.68 8.37 -6.90
CA PRO A 255 -2.10 7.40 -7.91
C PRO A 255 -2.31 6.02 -7.29
N ASN A 256 -3.26 5.26 -7.82
CA ASN A 256 -3.61 3.92 -7.33
C ASN A 256 -2.61 2.83 -7.77
N VAL A 257 -1.34 3.21 -7.91
CA VAL A 257 -0.20 2.31 -8.17
C VAL A 257 0.65 2.10 -6.92
N PHE A 258 0.49 2.96 -5.91
CA PHE A 258 1.22 2.81 -4.65
C PHE A 258 0.52 1.82 -3.74
N HIS A 259 1.24 0.75 -3.39
CA HIS A 259 0.83 -0.16 -2.33
C HIS A 259 0.96 0.59 -1.02
N HIS A 260 -0.13 0.67 -0.26
CA HIS A 260 -0.14 1.45 0.98
C HIS A 260 -0.76 0.69 2.14
N ARG A 261 -0.37 1.10 3.35
CA ARG A 261 -0.95 0.59 4.60
C ARG A 261 -1.08 1.69 5.64
N VAL A 262 -2.06 1.52 6.51
CA VAL A 262 -2.29 2.40 7.66
C VAL A 262 -1.52 1.85 8.87
N SER A 263 -0.79 2.71 9.56
CA SER A 263 -0.12 2.36 10.83
C SER A 263 -1.15 2.09 11.93
N PRO A 264 -0.84 1.22 12.91
CA PRO A 264 -1.69 1.08 14.08
C PRO A 264 -1.77 2.41 14.84
N PHE A 265 -2.86 2.60 15.58
CA PHE A 265 -3.04 3.74 16.48
C PHE A 265 -3.96 3.36 17.63
N LYS A 266 -3.92 4.13 18.72
CA LYS A 266 -4.68 3.85 19.94
C LYS A 266 -5.19 5.12 20.58
N LEU A 267 -5.96 4.99 21.66
CA LEU A 267 -6.38 6.13 22.47
C LEU A 267 -5.17 6.87 23.07
N GLN A 268 -5.20 8.21 23.06
CA GLN A 268 -4.20 9.02 23.79
C GLN A 268 -4.49 9.02 25.30
N ASP A 269 -5.74 9.29 25.67
CA ASP A 269 -6.29 9.12 27.01
C ASP A 269 -7.17 7.86 27.01
N PRO A 270 -6.68 6.73 27.56
CA PRO A 270 -7.41 5.46 27.56
C PRO A 270 -8.70 5.48 28.36
N THR A 271 -8.96 6.53 29.16
CA THR A 271 -10.17 6.64 29.98
C THR A 271 -11.37 7.20 29.23
N LYS A 272 -11.14 7.78 28.03
CA LYS A 272 -12.17 8.43 27.22
C LYS A 272 -12.25 7.75 25.85
N PRO A 273 -13.42 7.76 25.21
CA PRO A 273 -13.53 7.35 23.82
C PRO A 273 -12.73 8.29 22.92
N GLY A 274 -12.40 7.81 21.73
CA GLY A 274 -11.71 8.58 20.69
C GLY A 274 -12.18 8.11 19.33
N HIS A 275 -11.99 8.95 18.31
CA HIS A 275 -12.45 8.62 16.98
C HIS A 275 -11.58 9.23 15.91
N ARG A 276 -11.75 8.68 14.71
CA ARG A 276 -11.14 9.16 13.49
C ARG A 276 -12.10 9.03 12.33
N ARG A 277 -12.41 10.14 11.68
CA ARG A 277 -13.34 10.25 10.56
C ARG A 277 -12.63 10.73 9.33
N PHE A 278 -12.82 10.05 8.22
CA PHE A 278 -12.22 10.42 6.95
C PHE A 278 -13.14 10.13 5.78
N ILE A 279 -12.91 10.88 4.70
CA ILE A 279 -13.56 10.69 3.41
C ILE A 279 -12.51 10.13 2.46
N ALA A 280 -12.82 8.99 1.86
CA ALA A 280 -12.08 8.45 0.73
C ALA A 280 -12.82 8.78 -0.57
N LEU A 281 -12.08 9.30 -1.54
CA LEU A 281 -12.52 9.61 -2.88
C LEU A 281 -11.65 8.79 -3.84
N TRP A 282 -12.26 7.93 -4.63
CA TRP A 282 -11.56 7.15 -5.63
C TRP A 282 -11.96 7.61 -7.02
N LEU A 283 -10.99 8.09 -7.78
CA LEU A 283 -11.17 8.48 -9.17
C LEU A 283 -11.21 7.22 -10.03
N VAL A 284 -12.32 7.01 -10.73
CA VAL A 284 -12.45 5.99 -11.77
C VAL A 284 -11.75 6.52 -13.04
N ASP A 285 -11.04 5.65 -13.76
CA ASP A 285 -10.38 5.97 -15.04
C ASP A 285 -11.31 6.80 -15.95
N PRO A 286 -10.99 8.09 -16.20
CA PRO A 286 -11.86 8.97 -16.98
C PRO A 286 -12.09 8.53 -18.44
N HIS A 287 -11.28 7.61 -18.96
CA HIS A 287 -11.44 7.06 -20.32
C HIS A 287 -12.45 5.90 -20.37
N GLN A 288 -12.86 5.37 -19.21
CA GLN A 288 -13.77 4.24 -19.13
C GLN A 288 -14.94 4.56 -18.22
N ARG A 289 -16.15 4.27 -18.70
CA ARG A 289 -17.36 4.46 -17.91
C ARG A 289 -17.77 3.15 -17.25
N ILE A 290 -17.98 3.20 -15.94
CA ILE A 290 -18.58 2.11 -15.17
C ILE A 290 -20.03 2.44 -14.82
N VAL A 291 -20.81 1.41 -14.51
CA VAL A 291 -22.20 1.58 -14.06
C VAL A 291 -22.23 2.37 -12.75
N SER A 292 -22.92 3.51 -12.74
CA SER A 292 -23.12 4.30 -11.52
C SER A 292 -24.18 3.67 -10.64
N THR A 293 -24.04 3.77 -9.32
CA THR A 293 -25.09 3.43 -8.36
C THR A 293 -26.38 4.21 -8.57
N GLY A 294 -26.32 5.40 -9.21
CA GLY A 294 -27.51 6.15 -9.61
C GLY A 294 -28.35 5.48 -10.72
N ASN A 295 -27.78 4.51 -11.44
CA ASN A 295 -28.44 3.73 -12.49
C ASN A 295 -28.84 2.33 -12.03
N VAL A 296 -28.50 1.95 -10.79
CA VAL A 296 -28.83 0.64 -10.22
C VAL A 296 -30.15 0.78 -9.46
N PRO A 297 -31.25 0.13 -9.91
CA PRO A 297 -32.50 0.16 -9.17
C PRO A 297 -32.35 -0.55 -7.81
N PRO A 298 -33.25 -0.30 -6.84
CA PRO A 298 -33.30 -1.08 -5.61
C PRO A 298 -33.31 -2.58 -5.91
N GLN A 299 -32.37 -3.32 -5.33
CA GLN A 299 -32.22 -4.76 -5.55
C GLN A 299 -32.94 -5.58 -4.47
N ARG A 300 -33.15 -5.02 -3.28
CA ARG A 300 -33.88 -5.68 -2.20
C ARG A 300 -35.37 -5.38 -2.25
N HIS A 301 -36.20 -6.36 -1.89
CA HIS A 301 -37.65 -6.20 -1.83
C HIS A 301 -38.10 -5.01 -0.97
N ASP A 302 -37.54 -4.86 0.22
CA ASP A 302 -37.89 -3.77 1.14
C ASP A 302 -37.49 -2.40 0.58
N TRP A 303 -36.32 -2.29 -0.04
CA TRP A 303 -35.85 -1.05 -0.67
C TRP A 303 -36.67 -0.69 -1.91
N TRP A 304 -37.07 -1.67 -2.70
CA TRP A 304 -37.95 -1.46 -3.86
C TRP A 304 -39.32 -0.97 -3.41
N ALA A 305 -39.92 -1.61 -2.40
CA ALA A 305 -41.21 -1.22 -1.87
C ALA A 305 -41.16 0.20 -1.28
N ASP A 306 -40.13 0.53 -0.50
CA ASP A 306 -39.91 1.88 0.02
C ASP A 306 -39.76 2.93 -1.10
N ALA A 307 -39.07 2.59 -2.19
CA ALA A 307 -38.88 3.51 -3.32
C ALA A 307 -40.15 3.73 -4.16
N VAL A 308 -40.99 2.69 -4.31
CA VAL A 308 -42.21 2.73 -5.14
C VAL A 308 -43.38 3.34 -4.38
N PHE A 309 -43.59 2.91 -3.14
CA PHE A 309 -44.75 3.28 -2.35
C PHE A 309 -44.45 4.43 -1.37
N GLY A 310 -43.17 4.62 -1.00
CA GLY A 310 -42.75 5.62 -0.02
C GLY A 310 -42.99 5.15 1.42
N ALA A 311 -42.18 5.63 2.35
CA ALA A 311 -42.26 5.26 3.78
C ALA A 311 -43.62 5.54 4.45
N ASN A 312 -44.47 6.37 3.82
CA ASN A 312 -45.79 6.81 4.30
C ASN A 312 -46.94 6.42 3.34
N ALA A 313 -46.75 5.45 2.42
CA ALA A 313 -47.87 4.99 1.61
C ALA A 313 -48.98 4.46 2.52
N ASN A 314 -50.18 5.05 2.39
CA ASN A 314 -51.39 4.47 2.97
C ASN A 314 -51.51 3.06 2.39
N THR A 315 -51.41 2.06 3.24
CA THR A 315 -51.46 0.63 2.89
C THR A 315 -52.80 0.18 2.29
N GLY A 316 -53.78 1.09 2.18
CA GLY A 316 -55.13 0.81 1.69
C GLY A 316 -55.28 0.56 0.20
N ASP A 317 -54.31 0.95 -0.64
CA ASP A 317 -54.37 0.82 -2.11
C ASP A 317 -53.32 -0.15 -2.70
N MET A 318 -52.69 -0.99 -1.87
CA MET A 318 -51.68 -1.96 -2.33
C MET A 318 -52.30 -3.32 -2.66
N PRO A 319 -51.80 -4.02 -3.71
CA PRO A 319 -52.17 -5.40 -3.99
C PRO A 319 -51.91 -6.31 -2.76
N PRO A 320 -52.78 -7.31 -2.50
CA PRO A 320 -52.64 -8.23 -1.36
C PRO A 320 -51.27 -8.89 -1.26
N GLU A 321 -50.66 -9.23 -2.40
CA GLU A 321 -49.36 -9.89 -2.50
C GLU A 321 -48.21 -8.99 -2.00
N VAL A 322 -48.33 -7.67 -2.24
CA VAL A 322 -47.36 -6.66 -1.77
C VAL A 322 -47.56 -6.35 -0.29
N LEU A 323 -48.80 -6.40 0.20
CA LEU A 323 -49.11 -6.28 1.63
C LEU A 323 -48.59 -7.48 2.42
N GLU A 324 -48.76 -8.69 1.90
CA GLU A 324 -48.25 -9.93 2.50
C GLU A 324 -46.71 -9.91 2.55
N LEU A 325 -46.03 -9.50 1.47
CA LEU A 325 -44.58 -9.24 1.46
C LEU A 325 -44.19 -8.14 2.47
N LEU A 326 -44.90 -7.02 2.56
CA LEU A 326 -44.57 -5.96 3.51
C LEU A 326 -44.84 -6.33 4.97
N GLU A 327 -45.79 -7.23 5.23
CA GLU A 327 -46.09 -7.79 6.55
C GLU A 327 -45.03 -8.82 6.98
N ASP A 328 -44.59 -9.68 6.07
CA ASP A 328 -43.51 -10.65 6.33
C ASP A 328 -42.13 -9.98 6.53
N TYR A 329 -41.90 -8.84 5.87
CA TYR A 329 -40.59 -8.16 5.88
C TYR A 329 -40.53 -6.86 6.69
N ARG A 330 -41.60 -6.42 7.39
CA ARG A 330 -41.49 -5.34 8.39
C ARG A 330 -40.93 -5.91 9.71
N PRO A 331 -39.67 -5.63 10.09
CA PRO A 331 -39.28 -5.83 11.46
C PRO A 331 -40.05 -4.79 12.29
N ALA A 332 -40.54 -5.19 13.46
CA ALA A 332 -41.12 -4.27 14.44
C ALA A 332 -40.12 -3.15 14.81
N LYS A 333 -40.07 -2.06 14.05
CA LYS A 333 -39.24 -0.90 14.38
C LYS A 333 -39.88 -0.18 15.57
N LYS A 334 -39.26 -0.35 16.74
CA LYS A 334 -39.35 0.63 17.83
C LYS A 334 -38.98 2.00 17.27
N SER A 335 -39.81 2.99 17.55
CA SER A 335 -39.70 4.36 17.09
C SER A 335 -38.33 4.96 17.42
N GLN A 336 -37.48 5.13 16.41
CA GLN A 336 -36.40 6.11 16.44
C GLN A 336 -36.67 7.12 15.33
N LYS A 337 -36.93 8.37 15.74
CA LYS A 337 -37.03 9.52 14.84
C LYS A 337 -35.66 9.75 14.22
N GLN A 338 -35.48 9.34 12.97
CA GLN A 338 -34.43 9.90 12.12
C GLN A 338 -35.05 11.03 11.30
N GLU A 339 -34.51 12.23 11.46
CA GLU A 339 -34.78 13.37 10.56
C GLU A 339 -34.16 13.04 9.19
N VAL A 340 -35.02 12.77 8.21
CA VAL A 340 -34.61 12.50 6.84
C VAL A 340 -34.81 13.76 6.00
N ASN A 341 -33.72 14.15 5.34
CA ASN A 341 -33.61 15.25 4.41
C ASN A 341 -34.59 15.10 3.23
N GLN A 342 -35.37 16.13 2.97
CA GLN A 342 -36.43 16.16 1.95
C GLN A 342 -35.83 16.27 0.54
N ASN A 343 -35.38 15.17 -0.05
CA ASN A 343 -35.25 15.10 -1.51
C ASN A 343 -36.52 14.51 -2.12
N ALA A 344 -37.47 15.42 -2.35
CA ALA A 344 -38.67 15.14 -3.10
C ALA A 344 -38.35 14.87 -4.57
N GLY A 345 -38.98 13.83 -5.14
CA GLY A 345 -39.46 13.91 -6.52
C GLY A 345 -38.83 12.97 -7.54
N ARG A 346 -38.90 11.66 -7.34
CA ARG A 346 -39.10 10.72 -8.46
C ARG A 346 -40.24 9.75 -8.14
N LYS A 347 -41.46 10.28 -8.08
CA LYS A 347 -42.65 9.44 -8.20
C LYS A 347 -42.70 8.92 -9.63
N LEU A 348 -42.85 7.62 -9.80
CA LEU A 348 -43.17 7.03 -11.09
C LEU A 348 -44.42 7.75 -11.65
N PRO A 349 -44.48 8.05 -12.96
CA PRO A 349 -45.69 8.61 -13.57
C PRO A 349 -46.92 7.78 -13.18
N ALA A 350 -48.06 8.44 -12.97
CA ALA A 350 -49.28 7.79 -12.47
C ALA A 350 -49.67 6.55 -13.31
N GLU A 351 -49.45 6.62 -14.62
CA GLU A 351 -49.69 5.52 -15.57
C GLU A 351 -48.82 4.28 -15.29
N ILE A 352 -47.55 4.47 -14.90
CA ILE A 352 -46.65 3.35 -14.56
C ILE A 352 -46.99 2.77 -13.19
N MET A 353 -47.38 3.60 -12.22
CA MET A 353 -47.91 3.10 -10.95
C MET A 353 -49.20 2.30 -11.15
N GLU A 354 -50.07 2.74 -12.04
CA GLU A 354 -51.31 2.02 -12.36
C GLU A 354 -51.03 0.71 -13.11
N MET A 355 -50.03 0.67 -14.00
CA MET A 355 -49.57 -0.56 -14.65
C MET A 355 -48.93 -1.55 -13.67
N VAL A 356 -48.12 -1.09 -12.73
CA VAL A 356 -47.51 -1.94 -11.68
C VAL A 356 -48.61 -2.48 -10.75
N ARG A 357 -49.58 -1.63 -10.37
CA ARG A 357 -50.73 -2.01 -9.54
C ARG A 357 -51.65 -3.01 -10.25
N LYS A 358 -51.82 -2.90 -11.57
CA LYS A 358 -52.76 -3.72 -12.35
C LYS A 358 -52.18 -5.07 -12.81
N ASN A 359 -50.86 -5.20 -12.88
CA ASN A 359 -50.21 -6.40 -13.44
C ASN A 359 -49.39 -7.21 -12.43
N GLU A 360 -49.39 -6.86 -11.13
CA GLU A 360 -48.65 -7.60 -10.07
C GLU A 360 -47.17 -7.85 -10.40
N ILE A 361 -46.53 -6.95 -11.16
CA ILE A 361 -45.17 -7.18 -11.65
C ILE A 361 -44.19 -6.74 -10.57
N ILE A 362 -43.93 -7.63 -9.61
CA ILE A 362 -42.68 -7.59 -8.85
C ILE A 362 -41.55 -7.75 -9.87
N PRO A 363 -40.60 -6.81 -9.97
CA PRO A 363 -39.47 -6.96 -10.89
C PRO A 363 -38.77 -8.30 -10.65
N GLN A 364 -38.60 -9.09 -11.71
CA GLN A 364 -37.81 -10.32 -11.64
C GLN A 364 -36.37 -9.98 -11.23
N GLY A 365 -35.84 -10.69 -10.23
CA GLY A 365 -34.48 -10.50 -9.73
C GLY A 365 -34.33 -9.61 -8.48
N LEU A 366 -35.43 -9.21 -7.83
CA LEU A 366 -35.37 -8.71 -6.46
C LEU A 366 -34.98 -9.84 -5.50
N ILE A 367 -34.21 -9.48 -4.47
CA ILE A 367 -33.72 -10.40 -3.45
C ILE A 367 -34.25 -10.04 -2.07
N THR A 368 -34.37 -11.04 -1.21
CA THR A 368 -34.74 -10.86 0.19
C THR A 368 -33.58 -10.25 0.99
N ALA A 369 -33.87 -9.80 2.21
CA ALA A 369 -32.83 -9.30 3.10
C ALA A 369 -31.82 -10.38 3.50
N GLU A 370 -32.28 -11.63 3.63
CA GLU A 370 -31.45 -12.80 3.93
C GLU A 370 -30.55 -13.14 2.74
N GLU A 371 -31.13 -13.28 1.54
CA GLU A 371 -30.35 -13.50 0.31
C GLU A 371 -29.32 -12.39 0.08
N ALA A 372 -29.67 -11.13 0.32
CA ALA A 372 -28.73 -10.00 0.23
C ALA A 372 -27.57 -10.12 1.25
N SER A 373 -27.83 -10.67 2.43
CA SER A 373 -26.79 -10.94 3.43
C SER A 373 -25.87 -12.06 2.96
N ASP A 374 -26.44 -13.15 2.43
CA ASP A 374 -25.67 -14.29 1.92
C ASP A 374 -24.80 -13.88 0.72
N TYR A 375 -25.37 -13.16 -0.24
CA TYR A 375 -24.63 -12.60 -1.37
C TYR A 375 -23.49 -11.67 -0.92
N ARG A 376 -23.72 -10.85 0.12
CA ARG A 376 -22.68 -9.99 0.68
C ARG A 376 -21.54 -10.84 1.26
N ASP A 377 -21.85 -11.91 1.98
CA ASP A 377 -20.83 -12.77 2.58
C ASP A 377 -20.04 -13.55 1.52
N GLU A 378 -20.70 -14.04 0.46
CA GLU A 378 -20.03 -14.63 -0.70
C GLU A 378 -19.12 -13.63 -1.41
N LEU A 379 -19.62 -12.40 -1.64
CA LEU A 379 -18.83 -11.33 -2.24
C LEU A 379 -17.58 -11.04 -1.41
N MET A 380 -17.71 -10.96 -0.07
CA MET A 380 -16.56 -10.75 0.81
C MET A 380 -15.54 -11.88 0.71
N LYS A 381 -15.98 -13.15 0.64
CA LYS A 381 -15.08 -14.30 0.43
C LYS A 381 -14.31 -14.20 -0.89
N VAL A 382 -14.99 -13.83 -1.98
CA VAL A 382 -14.34 -13.64 -3.29
C VAL A 382 -13.32 -12.49 -3.24
N ARG A 383 -13.66 -11.38 -2.59
CA ARG A 383 -12.76 -10.23 -2.41
C ARG A 383 -11.52 -10.60 -1.60
N SER A 384 -11.66 -11.40 -0.54
CA SER A 384 -10.52 -11.88 0.26
C SER A 384 -9.54 -12.72 -0.55
N ARG A 385 -10.02 -13.65 -1.38
CA ARG A 385 -9.15 -14.46 -2.27
C ARG A 385 -8.36 -13.60 -3.26
N PHE A 386 -8.99 -12.55 -3.79
CA PHE A 386 -8.30 -11.62 -4.68
C PHE A 386 -7.20 -10.85 -3.94
N HIS A 387 -7.45 -10.47 -2.69
CA HIS A 387 -6.45 -9.81 -1.85
C HIS A 387 -5.25 -10.73 -1.56
N GLU A 388 -5.48 -12.01 -1.26
CA GLU A 388 -4.41 -13.00 -1.08
C GLU A 388 -3.56 -13.18 -2.34
N LYS A 389 -4.21 -13.37 -3.51
CA LYS A 389 -3.50 -13.50 -4.78
C LYS A 389 -2.70 -12.24 -5.14
N SER A 390 -3.30 -11.06 -4.92
CA SER A 390 -2.63 -9.78 -5.16
C SER A 390 -1.42 -9.65 -4.25
N LYS A 391 -1.56 -9.92 -2.95
CA LYS A 391 -0.44 -9.89 -2.00
C LYS A 391 0.70 -10.81 -2.44
N SER A 392 0.39 -12.04 -2.87
CA SER A 392 1.39 -12.98 -3.39
C SER A 392 2.09 -12.45 -4.65
N GLY A 393 1.39 -11.76 -5.55
CA GLY A 393 2.01 -11.16 -6.74
C GLY A 393 2.94 -9.98 -6.43
N TRP A 394 2.62 -9.21 -5.37
CA TRP A 394 3.47 -8.10 -4.91
C TRP A 394 4.70 -8.58 -4.14
N GLU A 395 4.58 -9.67 -3.38
CA GLU A 395 5.66 -10.17 -2.50
C GLU A 395 6.46 -11.33 -3.11
N GLY A 396 6.05 -11.87 -4.26
CA GLY A 396 6.66 -13.06 -4.88
C GLY A 396 7.64 -12.77 -6.01
N VAL A 397 8.05 -11.52 -6.23
CA VAL A 397 9.10 -11.14 -7.19
C VAL A 397 10.33 -10.75 -6.39
N GLU A 398 11.47 -11.32 -6.73
CA GLU A 398 12.75 -11.19 -6.03
C GLU A 398 13.79 -10.56 -6.96
N TYR A 399 14.79 -9.87 -6.40
CA TYR A 399 15.85 -9.28 -7.20
C TYR A 399 16.78 -10.38 -7.72
N PHE A 400 17.18 -10.27 -8.99
CA PHE A 400 18.21 -11.11 -9.59
C PHE A 400 19.46 -10.27 -9.79
N PHE A 401 20.46 -10.44 -8.94
CA PHE A 401 21.84 -10.03 -9.19
C PHE A 401 22.59 -11.31 -9.58
N CYS A 402 22.92 -11.49 -10.86
CA CYS A 402 23.57 -12.72 -11.33
C CYS A 402 25.01 -12.81 -10.80
N GLU A 403 25.44 -14.01 -10.40
CA GLU A 403 26.84 -14.37 -10.18
C GLU A 403 27.56 -14.36 -11.54
N HIS A 404 28.48 -13.41 -11.77
CA HIS A 404 29.31 -13.38 -12.98
C HIS A 404 30.80 -13.44 -12.66
#